data_AF-N9VEQ8-F1
#
_entry.id   AF-N9VEQ8-F1
#
_cell.length_a   1.000
_cell.length_b   1.000
_cell.length_c   1.000
_cell.angle_alpha   90.00
_cell.angle_beta   90.00
_cell.angle_gamma   90.00
#
_symmetry.space_group_name_H-M   'P 1'
#
loop_
_entity.id
_entity.type
_entity.pdbx_description
1 polymer ?
#
loop_
_entity_poly.entity_id
_entity_poly.type
_entity_poly.pdbx_seq_one_letter_code
_entity_poly.pdbx_strand_id
1 'polypeptide(L)'
;MKILNNENNLATFLKGIREREVIIVSAFASGTENIVDLLLDCGNRLELLVGTINSFSSPDFFEYCKNIENDNFSLSVDFRYQNSVHWKLYLIKPATVIIGSANFTNTGLSLKRDTCVVIENKALLENYMEELATMKSSSDVVSCNQRRFHNDLQKYRENHRRIQAGRARSVQASNGDEWLSEEENQLIPVFIWDSRHTKATIEEAHELLKEDSDEGSASMLRDFFTYACNESNLPYSQGDLVLCMNSNGSYADFYSFDRILYEDGLNYIYSYKQKRYTRPFRLSNEIKREIKNRVNDWFKREVTELGRTEIQDLIKSANKALQRTSR
;
A
#
# COMPACT_ATOMS: atom_id res chain seq x y z
N MET A 1 -19.46 -20.54 -21.35
CA MET A 1 -18.26 -19.74 -21.07
C MET A 1 -18.63 -18.27 -21.26
N LYS A 2 -18.31 -17.40 -20.30
CA LYS A 2 -18.63 -15.96 -20.33
C LYS A 2 -17.35 -15.15 -20.12
N ILE A 3 -17.16 -14.05 -20.86
CA ILE A 3 -16.03 -13.13 -20.65
C ILE A 3 -16.51 -11.99 -19.73
N LEU A 4 -15.73 -11.70 -18.70
CA LEU A 4 -15.87 -10.50 -17.86
C LEU A 4 -14.86 -9.45 -18.33
N ASN A 5 -15.29 -8.20 -18.35
CA ASN A 5 -14.52 -7.04 -18.77
C ASN A 5 -14.95 -5.81 -17.96
N ASN A 6 -14.43 -4.61 -18.28
CA ASN A 6 -14.75 -3.38 -17.54
C ASN A 6 -16.27 -3.08 -17.40
N GLU A 7 -17.09 -3.44 -18.40
CA GLU A 7 -18.55 -3.20 -18.37
C GLU A 7 -19.28 -4.23 -17.50
N ASN A 8 -18.89 -5.51 -17.60
CA ASN A 8 -19.40 -6.63 -16.81
C ASN A 8 -18.29 -7.16 -15.91
N ASN A 9 -17.88 -6.35 -14.94
CA ASN A 9 -16.65 -6.60 -14.19
C ASN A 9 -16.78 -7.65 -13.09
N LEU A 10 -15.62 -8.10 -12.60
CA LEU A 10 -15.52 -9.14 -11.60
C LEU A 10 -16.12 -8.69 -10.26
N ALA A 11 -15.90 -7.43 -9.86
CA ALA A 11 -16.54 -6.86 -8.67
C ALA A 11 -18.06 -7.03 -8.73
N THR A 12 -18.69 -6.65 -9.86
CA THR A 12 -20.13 -6.74 -10.07
C THR A 12 -20.62 -8.19 -10.09
N PHE A 13 -19.86 -9.09 -10.72
CA PHE A 13 -20.15 -10.52 -10.73
C PHE A 13 -20.18 -11.10 -9.31
N LEU A 14 -19.16 -10.80 -8.49
CA LEU A 14 -19.06 -11.29 -7.11
C LEU A 14 -20.20 -10.81 -6.22
N LYS A 15 -20.76 -9.60 -6.45
CA LYS A 15 -21.94 -9.11 -5.70
C LYS A 15 -23.19 -9.98 -5.85
N GLY A 16 -23.27 -10.76 -6.93
CA GLY A 16 -24.41 -11.64 -7.22
C GLY A 16 -24.34 -13.00 -6.53
N ILE A 17 -23.21 -13.34 -5.89
CA ILE A 17 -22.97 -14.67 -5.31
C ILE A 17 -23.53 -14.71 -3.89
N ARG A 18 -24.39 -15.70 -3.60
CA ARG A 18 -25.07 -15.86 -2.32
C ARG A 18 -25.06 -17.30 -1.87
N GLU A 19 -24.88 -17.53 -0.57
CA GLU A 19 -24.97 -18.85 0.07
C GLU A 19 -24.13 -19.93 -0.63
N ARG A 20 -22.96 -19.55 -1.16
CA ARG A 20 -21.99 -20.45 -1.81
C ARG A 20 -20.71 -20.56 -1.02
N GLU A 21 -19.93 -21.57 -1.36
CA GLU A 21 -18.51 -21.62 -1.04
C GLU A 21 -17.72 -20.94 -2.15
N VAL A 22 -16.96 -19.90 -1.78
CA VAL A 22 -16.16 -19.04 -2.64
C VAL A 22 -14.72 -19.14 -2.18
N ILE A 23 -13.82 -19.44 -3.11
CA ILE A 23 -12.38 -19.51 -2.86
C ILE A 23 -11.70 -18.57 -3.82
N ILE A 24 -10.94 -17.62 -3.29
CA ILE A 24 -10.22 -16.63 -4.08
C ILE A 24 -8.73 -16.81 -3.85
N VAL A 25 -8.02 -16.98 -4.96
CA VAL A 25 -6.56 -17.14 -4.97
C VAL A 25 -6.00 -16.00 -5.79
N SER A 26 -5.16 -15.19 -5.18
CA SER A 26 -4.64 -13.99 -5.81
C SER A 26 -3.17 -13.75 -5.55
N ALA A 27 -2.45 -13.27 -6.55
CA ALA A 27 -1.07 -12.85 -6.36
C ALA A 27 -0.98 -11.60 -5.48
N PHE A 28 -1.91 -10.65 -5.67
CA PHE A 28 -1.99 -9.40 -4.93
C PHE A 28 -3.39 -9.19 -4.34
N ALA A 29 -3.45 -8.64 -3.13
CA ALA A 29 -4.70 -8.15 -2.55
C ALA A 29 -4.52 -6.76 -1.93
N SER A 30 -5.43 -5.84 -2.25
CA SER A 30 -5.47 -4.50 -1.66
C SER A 30 -6.79 -3.77 -1.93
N GLY A 31 -7.34 -3.10 -0.92
CA GLY A 31 -8.49 -2.20 -1.07
C GLY A 31 -9.82 -2.91 -1.36
N THR A 32 -9.90 -4.22 -1.15
CA THR A 32 -11.06 -5.07 -1.46
C THR A 32 -11.76 -5.59 -0.21
N GLU A 33 -11.50 -4.97 0.94
CA GLU A 33 -12.11 -5.28 2.25
C GLU A 33 -13.65 -5.29 2.14
N ASN A 34 -14.23 -4.30 1.46
CA ASN A 34 -15.67 -4.20 1.22
C ASN A 34 -16.25 -5.35 0.38
N ILE A 35 -15.44 -6.01 -0.47
CA ILE A 35 -15.88 -7.18 -1.24
C ILE A 35 -15.86 -8.42 -0.36
N VAL A 36 -14.91 -8.52 0.57
CA VAL A 36 -14.88 -9.58 1.60
C VAL A 36 -16.16 -9.50 2.44
N ASP A 37 -16.48 -8.32 2.95
CA ASP A 37 -17.70 -8.09 3.75
C ASP A 37 -18.95 -8.45 2.96
N LEU A 38 -19.06 -7.95 1.74
CA LEU A 38 -20.21 -8.21 0.88
C LEU A 38 -20.41 -9.72 0.64
N LEU A 39 -19.34 -10.47 0.41
CA LEU A 39 -19.43 -11.92 0.21
C LEU A 39 -19.90 -12.62 1.48
N LEU A 40 -19.37 -12.25 2.65
CA LEU A 40 -19.77 -12.83 3.93
C LEU A 40 -21.23 -12.45 4.29
N ASP A 41 -21.64 -11.20 4.10
CA ASP A 41 -23.00 -10.69 4.32
C ASP A 41 -24.03 -11.38 3.40
N CYS A 42 -23.58 -11.85 2.23
CA CYS A 42 -24.40 -12.65 1.32
C CYS A 42 -24.51 -14.14 1.74
N GLY A 43 -24.05 -14.50 2.94
CA GLY A 43 -24.11 -15.85 3.50
C GLY A 43 -23.11 -16.82 2.88
N ASN A 44 -22.08 -16.33 2.19
CA ASN A 44 -21.08 -17.21 1.58
C ASN A 44 -20.05 -17.68 2.62
N ARG A 45 -19.51 -18.89 2.38
CA ARG A 45 -18.25 -19.33 2.99
C ARG A 45 -17.10 -18.87 2.09
N LEU A 46 -16.20 -18.05 2.62
CA LEU A 46 -15.11 -17.44 1.89
C LEU A 46 -13.75 -17.95 2.37
N GLU A 47 -12.95 -18.46 1.45
CA GLU A 47 -11.54 -18.76 1.65
C GLU A 47 -10.68 -17.85 0.76
N LEU A 48 -9.67 -17.23 1.34
CA LEU A 48 -8.67 -16.43 0.63
C LEU A 48 -7.29 -17.09 0.74
N LEU A 49 -6.61 -17.23 -0.41
CA LEU A 49 -5.18 -17.50 -0.48
C LEU A 49 -4.49 -16.37 -1.24
N VAL A 50 -3.66 -15.60 -0.55
CA VAL A 50 -3.01 -14.43 -1.13
C VAL A 50 -1.50 -14.57 -1.16
N GLY A 51 -0.91 -14.19 -2.29
CA GLY A 51 0.52 -14.17 -2.48
C GLY A 51 1.22 -12.95 -1.91
N THR A 52 2.54 -13.09 -1.76
CA THR A 52 3.45 -12.05 -1.27
C THR A 52 4.50 -11.65 -2.29
N ILE A 53 4.34 -12.07 -3.56
CA ILE A 53 5.27 -11.75 -4.65
C ILE A 53 5.50 -10.25 -4.75
N ASN A 54 6.77 -9.86 -4.85
CA ASN A 54 7.26 -8.48 -4.83
C ASN A 54 6.79 -7.60 -3.66
N SER A 55 6.12 -8.16 -2.64
CA SER A 55 5.51 -7.41 -1.54
C SER A 55 4.52 -6.32 -1.99
N PHE A 56 3.66 -6.65 -2.97
CA PHE A 56 2.65 -5.71 -3.49
C PHE A 56 1.25 -5.86 -2.87
N SER A 57 0.99 -6.94 -2.11
CA SER A 57 -0.23 -7.02 -1.30
C SER A 57 -0.16 -6.01 -0.15
N SER A 58 -1.30 -5.43 0.21
CA SER A 58 -1.38 -4.49 1.33
C SER A 58 -1.29 -5.26 2.66
N PRO A 59 -0.33 -4.95 3.55
CA PRO A 59 -0.33 -5.50 4.91
C PRO A 59 -1.60 -5.16 5.69
N ASP A 60 -2.24 -4.02 5.41
CA ASP A 60 -3.47 -3.60 6.08
C ASP A 60 -4.67 -4.44 5.65
N PHE A 61 -4.68 -4.92 4.40
CA PHE A 61 -5.67 -5.92 3.96
C PHE A 61 -5.53 -7.23 4.75
N PHE A 62 -4.30 -7.67 5.04
CA PHE A 62 -4.09 -8.87 5.85
C PHE A 62 -4.49 -8.68 7.31
N GLU A 63 -4.19 -7.53 7.92
CA GLU A 63 -4.67 -7.21 9.27
C GLU A 63 -6.20 -7.12 9.30
N TYR A 64 -6.82 -6.49 8.29
CA TYR A 64 -8.27 -6.44 8.14
C TYR A 64 -8.87 -7.86 8.18
N CYS A 65 -8.42 -8.72 7.26
CA CYS A 65 -8.92 -10.08 7.15
C CYS A 65 -8.67 -10.91 8.43
N LYS A 66 -7.51 -10.75 9.07
CA LYS A 66 -7.21 -11.44 10.33
C LYS A 66 -8.18 -11.08 11.45
N ASN A 67 -8.72 -9.85 11.45
CA ASN A 67 -9.65 -9.37 12.48
C ASN A 67 -11.12 -9.69 12.18
N ILE A 68 -11.41 -10.44 11.10
CA ILE A 68 -12.77 -10.89 10.79
C ILE A 68 -13.15 -12.04 11.74
N GLU A 69 -14.07 -11.77 12.67
CA GLU A 69 -14.65 -12.77 13.58
C GLU A 69 -15.84 -13.48 12.92
N ASN A 70 -15.57 -14.34 11.93
CA ASN A 70 -16.60 -15.10 11.21
C ASN A 70 -16.11 -16.52 10.86
N ASP A 71 -16.80 -17.55 11.35
CA ASP A 71 -16.46 -18.96 11.08
C ASP A 71 -16.57 -19.36 9.60
N ASN A 72 -17.29 -18.57 8.81
CA ASN A 72 -17.38 -18.74 7.36
C ASN A 72 -16.22 -18.08 6.61
N PHE A 73 -15.24 -17.50 7.30
CA PHE A 73 -14.09 -16.85 6.70
C PHE A 73 -12.78 -17.58 7.03
N SER A 74 -11.89 -17.70 6.05
CA SER A 74 -10.51 -18.12 6.29
C SER A 74 -9.53 -17.40 5.38
N LEU A 75 -8.38 -17.00 5.94
CA LEU A 75 -7.27 -16.44 5.20
C LEU A 75 -6.04 -17.35 5.34
N SER A 76 -5.37 -17.58 4.21
CA SER A 76 -4.00 -18.09 4.13
C SER A 76 -3.14 -17.13 3.31
N VAL A 77 -1.91 -16.93 3.73
CA VAL A 77 -0.94 -16.08 3.03
C VAL A 77 0.27 -16.93 2.65
N ASP A 78 0.65 -16.86 1.39
CA ASP A 78 1.85 -17.52 0.87
C ASP A 78 3.04 -16.57 1.04
N PHE A 79 3.87 -16.80 2.06
CA PHE A 79 5.04 -15.97 2.40
C PHE A 79 6.31 -16.36 1.63
N ARG A 80 6.20 -17.06 0.49
CA ARG A 80 7.36 -17.44 -0.35
C ARG A 80 7.90 -16.32 -1.25
N TYR A 81 7.35 -15.11 -1.17
CA TYR A 81 7.78 -13.93 -1.93
C TYR A 81 7.89 -14.21 -3.43
N GLN A 82 9.10 -14.23 -4.00
CA GLN A 82 9.32 -14.45 -5.44
C GLN A 82 8.83 -15.83 -5.93
N ASN A 83 8.73 -16.79 -5.02
CA ASN A 83 8.20 -18.13 -5.29
C ASN A 83 6.74 -18.28 -4.82
N SER A 84 6.09 -17.17 -4.47
CA SER A 84 4.69 -17.15 -4.03
C SER A 84 3.73 -17.42 -5.19
N VAL A 85 2.52 -17.86 -4.84
CA VAL A 85 1.39 -17.98 -5.77
C VAL A 85 1.22 -16.72 -6.60
N HIS A 86 1.13 -16.90 -7.92
CA HIS A 86 0.89 -15.81 -8.88
C HIS A 86 -0.46 -15.95 -9.59
N TRP A 87 -1.29 -16.90 -9.12
CA TRP A 87 -2.59 -17.20 -9.71
C TRP A 87 -3.59 -16.07 -9.45
N LYS A 88 -4.54 -15.94 -10.36
CA LYS A 88 -5.68 -15.02 -10.28
C LYS A 88 -6.92 -15.86 -10.61
N LEU A 89 -7.40 -16.56 -9.58
CA LEU A 89 -8.35 -17.65 -9.69
C LEU A 89 -9.46 -17.46 -8.65
N TYR A 90 -10.70 -17.62 -9.09
CA TYR A 90 -11.88 -17.56 -8.23
C TYR A 90 -12.71 -18.81 -8.49
N LEU A 91 -12.94 -19.61 -7.46
CA LEU A 91 -13.71 -20.84 -7.51
C LEU A 91 -14.99 -20.65 -6.73
N ILE A 92 -16.14 -20.95 -7.34
CA ILE A 92 -17.44 -20.86 -6.68
C ILE A 92 -18.15 -22.20 -6.85
N LYS A 93 -18.37 -22.90 -5.74
CA LYS A 93 -18.98 -24.23 -5.79
C LYS A 93 -20.45 -24.18 -6.25
N PRO A 94 -20.92 -25.20 -6.99
CA PRO A 94 -20.25 -26.47 -7.26
C PRO A 94 -19.42 -26.54 -8.55
N ALA A 95 -19.43 -25.52 -9.42
CA ALA A 95 -18.88 -25.70 -10.77
C ALA A 95 -18.26 -24.45 -11.42
N THR A 96 -18.34 -23.27 -10.81
CA THR A 96 -17.90 -22.05 -11.46
C THR A 96 -16.41 -21.81 -11.21
N VAL A 97 -15.65 -21.67 -12.29
CA VAL A 97 -14.23 -21.31 -12.29
C VAL A 97 -14.07 -19.99 -13.04
N ILE A 98 -13.46 -19.01 -12.39
CA ILE A 98 -13.10 -17.73 -12.99
C ILE A 98 -11.59 -17.61 -13.01
N ILE A 99 -11.01 -17.45 -14.19
CA ILE A 99 -9.58 -17.29 -14.38
C ILE A 99 -9.29 -16.11 -15.30
N GLY A 100 -8.20 -15.39 -15.04
CA GLY A 100 -7.80 -14.27 -15.88
C GLY A 100 -6.56 -13.56 -15.35
N SER A 101 -6.44 -12.27 -15.68
CA SER A 101 -5.33 -11.44 -15.23
C SER A 101 -5.62 -10.65 -13.94
N ALA A 102 -6.87 -10.66 -13.47
CA ALA A 102 -7.35 -9.81 -12.39
C ALA A 102 -6.94 -10.28 -10.99
N ASN A 103 -6.03 -9.54 -10.35
CA ASN A 103 -5.73 -9.68 -8.93
C ASN A 103 -6.91 -9.22 -8.05
N PHE A 104 -6.88 -9.56 -6.75
CA PHE A 104 -7.90 -9.19 -5.76
C PHE A 104 -7.66 -7.77 -5.23
N THR A 105 -7.51 -6.84 -6.17
CA THR A 105 -7.30 -5.41 -5.95
C THR A 105 -8.49 -4.62 -6.50
N ASN A 106 -8.71 -3.40 -6.03
CA ASN A 106 -9.75 -2.53 -6.62
C ASN A 106 -9.60 -2.37 -8.15
N THR A 107 -8.36 -2.24 -8.62
CA THR A 107 -8.05 -2.14 -10.06
C THR A 107 -8.38 -3.46 -10.76
N GLY A 108 -7.87 -4.59 -10.25
CA GLY A 108 -8.10 -5.90 -10.83
C GLY A 108 -9.59 -6.27 -10.89
N LEU A 109 -10.35 -6.09 -9.80
CA LEU A 109 -11.77 -6.41 -9.78
C LEU A 109 -12.62 -5.50 -10.69
N SER A 110 -12.16 -4.29 -11.00
CA SER A 110 -12.81 -3.40 -11.96
C SER A 110 -12.67 -3.86 -13.41
N LEU A 111 -11.68 -4.71 -13.72
CA LEU A 111 -11.34 -5.15 -15.07
C LEU A 111 -11.07 -3.99 -16.05
N LYS A 112 -10.61 -2.83 -15.56
CA LYS A 112 -10.29 -1.68 -16.40
C LYS A 112 -9.16 -1.98 -17.40
N ARG A 113 -8.20 -2.82 -17.01
CA ARG A 113 -7.05 -3.26 -17.81
C ARG A 113 -6.96 -4.79 -17.94
N ASP A 114 -7.92 -5.50 -17.36
CA ASP A 114 -7.90 -6.95 -17.19
C ASP A 114 -9.10 -7.62 -17.85
N THR A 115 -9.01 -8.92 -18.06
CA THR A 115 -10.15 -9.74 -18.46
C THR A 115 -10.16 -11.04 -17.66
N CYS A 116 -11.34 -11.59 -17.48
CA CYS A 116 -11.53 -12.91 -16.90
C CYS A 116 -12.49 -13.73 -17.74
N VAL A 117 -12.35 -15.05 -17.67
CA VAL A 117 -13.27 -16.00 -18.27
C VAL A 117 -13.95 -16.78 -17.15
N VAL A 118 -15.29 -16.83 -17.20
CA VAL A 118 -16.13 -17.66 -16.35
C VAL A 118 -16.44 -18.96 -17.09
N ILE A 119 -16.11 -20.07 -16.44
CA ILE A 119 -16.23 -21.43 -16.94
C ILE A 119 -17.09 -22.21 -15.94
N GLU A 120 -18.21 -22.76 -16.40
CA GLU A 120 -19.03 -23.69 -15.62
C GLU A 120 -18.55 -25.11 -15.90
N ASN A 121 -17.69 -25.63 -15.03
CA ASN A 121 -17.13 -26.97 -15.14
C ASN A 121 -16.71 -27.50 -13.76
N LYS A 122 -17.49 -28.47 -13.24
CA LYS A 122 -17.24 -29.12 -11.95
C LYS A 122 -15.88 -29.83 -11.89
N ALA A 123 -15.51 -30.58 -12.92
CA ALA A 123 -14.23 -31.30 -12.94
C ALA A 123 -13.03 -30.34 -12.95
N LEU A 124 -13.14 -29.23 -13.67
CA LEU A 124 -12.11 -28.19 -13.65
C LEU A 124 -11.97 -27.54 -12.26
N LEU A 125 -13.10 -27.27 -11.60
CA LEU A 125 -13.10 -26.76 -10.23
C LEU A 125 -12.42 -27.75 -9.29
N GLU A 126 -12.79 -29.03 -9.34
CA GLU A 126 -12.21 -30.09 -8.50
C GLU A 126 -10.70 -30.22 -8.71
N ASN A 127 -10.22 -30.16 -9.95
CA ASN A 127 -8.78 -30.17 -10.25
C ASN A 127 -8.06 -28.96 -9.60
N TYR A 128 -8.62 -27.75 -9.69
CA TYR A 128 -8.03 -26.59 -9.02
C TYR A 128 -8.04 -26.72 -7.49
N MET A 129 -9.08 -27.33 -6.92
CA MET A 129 -9.15 -27.59 -5.48
C MET A 129 -8.02 -28.52 -5.01
N GLU A 130 -7.70 -29.56 -5.78
CA GLU A 130 -6.60 -30.49 -5.48
C GLU A 130 -5.23 -29.80 -5.52
N GLU A 131 -4.99 -28.98 -6.55
CA GLU A 131 -3.78 -28.18 -6.65
C GLU A 131 -3.65 -27.17 -5.50
N LEU A 132 -4.76 -26.54 -5.11
CA LEU A 132 -4.77 -25.62 -3.96
C LEU A 132 -4.50 -26.33 -2.63
N ALA A 133 -5.03 -27.54 -2.44
CA ALA A 133 -4.71 -28.35 -1.28
C ALA A 133 -3.21 -28.67 -1.21
N THR A 134 -2.61 -29.00 -2.36
CA THR A 134 -1.16 -29.23 -2.47
C THR A 134 -0.37 -27.96 -2.12
N MET A 135 -0.78 -26.80 -2.65
CA MET A 135 -0.13 -25.52 -2.37
C MET A 135 -0.20 -25.15 -0.88
N LYS A 136 -1.38 -25.28 -0.25
CA LYS A 136 -1.60 -25.00 1.17
C LYS A 136 -0.87 -25.95 2.12
N SER A 137 -0.42 -27.11 1.63
CA SER A 137 0.42 -28.03 2.41
C SER A 137 1.86 -27.53 2.61
N SER A 138 2.29 -26.53 1.84
CA SER A 138 3.61 -25.90 2.00
C SER A 138 3.73 -25.25 3.37
N SER A 139 4.87 -25.45 4.03
CA SER A 139 5.19 -24.80 5.30
C SER A 139 5.24 -23.28 5.21
N ASP A 140 5.29 -22.67 4.03
CA ASP A 140 5.37 -21.22 3.89
C ASP A 140 4.02 -20.59 3.52
N VAL A 141 2.99 -21.42 3.35
CA VAL A 141 1.59 -20.97 3.27
C VAL A 141 0.98 -21.03 4.66
N VAL A 142 0.72 -19.86 5.22
CA VAL A 142 0.42 -19.68 6.64
C VAL A 142 -1.01 -19.18 6.78
N SER A 143 -1.86 -19.95 7.47
CA SER A 143 -3.20 -19.49 7.84
C SER A 143 -3.13 -18.40 8.92
N CYS A 144 -4.04 -17.42 8.87
CA CYS A 144 -4.13 -16.34 9.86
C CYS A 144 -4.28 -16.82 11.31
N ASN A 145 -4.79 -18.04 11.50
CA ASN A 145 -4.98 -18.66 12.82
C ASN A 145 -3.71 -19.34 13.37
N GLN A 146 -2.63 -19.44 12.58
CA GLN A 146 -1.38 -20.03 13.04
C GLN A 146 -0.58 -19.04 13.90
N ARG A 147 0.04 -19.53 14.98
CA ARG A 147 0.82 -18.70 15.94
C ARG A 147 1.91 -17.85 15.28
N ARG A 148 2.55 -18.35 14.22
CA ARG A 148 3.63 -17.64 13.52
C ARG A 148 3.16 -16.56 12.55
N PHE A 149 1.87 -16.53 12.20
CA PHE A 149 1.33 -15.61 11.20
C PHE A 149 1.65 -14.15 11.51
N HIS A 150 1.54 -13.75 12.78
CA HIS A 150 1.87 -12.38 13.19
C HIS A 150 3.34 -12.03 12.91
N ASN A 151 4.28 -12.92 13.23
CA ASN A 151 5.70 -12.68 13.01
C ASN A 151 6.04 -12.62 11.51
N ASP A 152 5.43 -13.49 10.71
CA ASP A 152 5.64 -13.51 9.26
C ASP A 152 5.03 -12.25 8.60
N LEU A 153 3.87 -11.80 9.09
CA LEU A 153 3.24 -10.55 8.64
C LEU A 153 4.07 -9.31 9.02
N GLN A 154 4.69 -9.27 10.20
CA GLN A 154 5.57 -8.15 10.57
C GLN A 154 6.81 -8.07 9.66
N LYS A 155 7.48 -9.19 9.41
CA LYS A 155 8.59 -9.25 8.43
C LYS A 155 8.15 -8.83 7.03
N TYR A 156 6.95 -9.26 6.63
CA TYR A 156 6.37 -8.86 5.35
C TYR A 156 6.12 -7.35 5.30
N ARG A 157 5.60 -6.74 6.38
CA ARG A 157 5.35 -5.29 6.48
C ARG A 157 6.64 -4.48 6.34
N GLU A 158 7.72 -4.90 7.00
CA GLU A 158 9.05 -4.27 6.85
C GLU A 158 9.54 -4.34 5.41
N ASN A 159 9.43 -5.52 4.77
CA ASN A 159 9.84 -5.68 3.38
C ASN A 159 8.95 -4.88 2.42
N HIS A 160 7.64 -4.84 2.66
CA HIS A 160 6.67 -4.04 1.91
C HIS A 160 7.06 -2.56 1.94
N ARG A 161 7.30 -1.99 3.14
CA ARG A 161 7.74 -0.59 3.28
C ARG A 161 9.00 -0.31 2.47
N ARG A 162 10.02 -1.15 2.60
CA ARG A 162 11.28 -1.02 1.85
C ARG A 162 11.08 -1.03 0.34
N ILE A 163 10.24 -1.93 -0.16
CA ILE A 163 9.92 -2.00 -1.60
C ILE A 163 9.14 -0.77 -2.05
N GLN A 164 8.13 -0.33 -1.29
CA GLN A 164 7.32 0.85 -1.62
C GLN A 164 8.16 2.14 -1.60
N ALA A 165 9.03 2.32 -0.61
CA ALA A 165 10.00 3.42 -0.57
C ALA A 165 10.93 3.40 -1.80
N GLY A 166 11.42 2.21 -2.18
CA GLY A 166 12.19 2.01 -3.40
C GLY A 166 11.44 2.43 -4.67
N ARG A 167 10.16 2.03 -4.78
CA ARG A 167 9.28 2.36 -5.93
C ARG A 167 8.93 3.84 -6.00
N ALA A 168 8.70 4.51 -4.87
CA ALA A 168 8.39 5.94 -4.84
C ALA A 168 9.46 6.78 -5.56
N ARG A 169 10.71 6.29 -5.60
CA ARG A 169 11.85 6.93 -6.27
C ARG A 169 11.90 6.70 -7.78
N SER A 170 11.33 5.61 -8.28
CA SER A 170 11.38 5.25 -9.70
C SER A 170 10.11 5.61 -10.45
N VAL A 171 8.95 5.60 -9.77
CA VAL A 171 7.66 5.91 -10.37
C VAL A 171 7.51 7.42 -10.57
N GLN A 172 7.17 7.82 -11.78
CA GLN A 172 6.85 9.22 -12.11
C GLN A 172 5.51 9.26 -12.86
N ALA A 173 4.43 9.40 -12.11
CA ALA A 173 3.11 9.64 -12.68
C ALA A 173 2.88 11.15 -12.89
N SER A 174 2.09 11.51 -13.91
CA SER A 174 1.71 12.90 -14.17
C SER A 174 0.82 13.46 -13.07
N ASN A 175 -0.05 12.63 -12.49
CA ASN A 175 -1.02 12.98 -11.44
C ASN A 175 -1.32 11.77 -10.52
N GLY A 176 -2.09 12.03 -9.46
CA GLY A 176 -2.42 11.02 -8.47
C GLY A 176 -3.28 9.86 -9.01
N ASP A 177 -4.20 10.11 -9.95
CA ASP A 177 -5.04 9.06 -10.53
C ASP A 177 -4.21 8.08 -11.39
N GLU A 178 -3.21 8.59 -12.11
CA GLU A 178 -2.26 7.76 -12.85
C GLU A 178 -1.39 6.93 -11.89
N TRP A 179 -0.90 7.53 -10.80
CA TRP A 179 -0.17 6.78 -9.77
C TRP A 179 -1.03 5.66 -9.15
N LEU A 180 -2.30 5.95 -8.86
CA LEU A 180 -3.28 4.98 -8.38
C LEU A 180 -3.74 3.99 -9.46
N SER A 181 -3.43 4.20 -10.74
CA SER A 181 -3.79 3.23 -11.77
C SER A 181 -2.92 1.98 -11.75
N GLU A 182 -1.71 2.10 -11.20
CA GLU A 182 -0.78 1.00 -10.95
C GLU A 182 -1.12 0.35 -9.61
N GLU A 183 -1.36 -0.96 -9.61
CA GLU A 183 -1.77 -1.69 -8.42
C GLU A 183 -0.61 -2.03 -7.48
N GLU A 184 0.63 -1.88 -7.92
CA GLU A 184 1.82 -2.10 -7.09
C GLU A 184 2.12 -0.90 -6.17
N ASN A 185 1.50 0.25 -6.45
CA ASN A 185 1.68 1.49 -5.71
C ASN A 185 0.76 1.51 -4.48
N GLN A 186 1.32 1.21 -3.31
CA GLN A 186 0.53 0.92 -2.11
C GLN A 186 0.76 1.89 -0.95
N LEU A 187 1.89 2.59 -0.91
CA LEU A 187 2.28 3.35 0.27
C LEU A 187 3.13 4.58 -0.08
N ILE A 188 2.93 5.67 0.66
CA ILE A 188 3.77 6.87 0.62
C ILE A 188 4.23 7.20 2.06
N PRO A 189 5.55 7.23 2.35
CA PRO A 189 6.05 7.72 3.62
C PRO A 189 5.67 9.18 3.84
N VAL A 190 5.36 9.54 5.09
CA VAL A 190 4.96 10.90 5.48
C VAL A 190 5.78 11.37 6.67
N PHE A 191 6.17 12.64 6.64
CA PHE A 191 6.81 13.32 7.76
C PHE A 191 6.06 14.61 8.07
N ILE A 192 5.60 14.74 9.32
CA ILE A 192 4.83 15.90 9.79
C ILE A 192 5.57 16.56 10.95
N TRP A 193 5.99 17.81 10.79
CA TRP A 193 6.69 18.57 11.84
C TRP A 193 5.83 19.68 12.43
N ASP A 194 5.96 19.98 13.72
CA ASP A 194 5.21 21.03 14.41
C ASP A 194 6.08 22.16 14.95
N SER A 195 7.38 21.93 15.09
CA SER A 195 8.32 22.88 15.65
C SER A 195 9.13 23.59 14.56
N ARG A 196 9.53 24.83 14.85
CA ARG A 196 10.59 25.50 14.12
C ARG A 196 11.89 25.20 14.84
N HIS A 197 12.95 24.95 14.09
CA HIS A 197 14.28 24.77 14.67
C HIS A 197 14.73 26.04 15.39
N THR A 198 15.38 25.83 16.54
CA THR A 198 16.06 26.91 17.26
C THR A 198 17.38 27.24 16.55
N LYS A 199 17.99 28.39 16.87
CA LYS A 199 19.33 28.71 16.35
C LYS A 199 20.36 27.65 16.70
N ALA A 200 20.33 27.15 17.94
CA ALA A 200 21.23 26.10 18.40
C ALA A 200 21.07 24.82 17.57
N THR A 201 19.84 24.38 17.32
CA THR A 201 19.57 23.19 16.48
C THR A 201 20.06 23.36 15.05
N ILE A 202 19.97 24.58 14.49
CA ILE A 202 20.48 24.88 13.14
C ILE A 202 22.02 24.85 13.11
N GLU A 203 22.66 25.45 14.11
CA GLU A 203 24.12 25.45 14.24
C GLU A 203 24.66 24.02 14.38
N GLU A 204 24.06 23.22 15.25
CA GLU A 204 24.40 21.81 15.47
C GLU A 204 24.19 20.96 14.21
N ALA A 205 23.06 21.12 13.51
CA ALA A 205 22.82 20.43 12.24
C ALA A 205 23.88 20.76 11.17
N HIS A 206 24.34 22.02 11.11
CA HIS A 206 25.39 22.41 10.18
C HIS A 206 26.78 21.87 10.59
N GLU A 207 27.08 21.83 11.88
CA GLU A 207 28.32 21.24 12.41
C GLU A 207 28.37 19.74 12.11
N LEU A 208 27.32 18.99 12.48
CA LEU A 208 27.21 17.55 12.18
C LEU A 208 27.35 17.25 10.70
N LEU A 209 26.67 18.01 9.83
CA LEU A 209 26.77 17.81 8.39
C LEU A 209 28.18 18.11 7.85
N LYS A 210 28.88 19.10 8.43
CA LYS A 210 30.24 19.47 8.03
C LYS A 210 31.28 18.44 8.48
N GLU A 211 31.10 17.86 9.66
CA GLU A 211 31.99 16.78 10.17
C GLU A 211 31.84 15.49 9.37
N ASP A 212 30.62 15.22 8.90
CA ASP A 212 30.30 14.00 8.17
C ASP A 212 30.64 14.03 6.67
N SER A 213 30.86 15.21 6.07
CA SER A 213 30.96 15.33 4.61
C SER A 213 32.05 16.29 4.10
N ASP A 214 32.54 16.02 2.89
CA ASP A 214 33.54 16.87 2.20
C ASP A 214 33.04 18.31 2.02
N GLU A 215 33.98 19.27 1.95
CA GLU A 215 33.71 20.70 1.74
C GLU A 215 32.85 20.94 0.48
N GLY A 216 31.53 21.00 0.64
CA GLY A 216 30.58 21.22 -0.47
C GLY A 216 29.13 20.85 -0.17
N SER A 217 28.89 19.88 0.71
CA SER A 217 27.52 19.36 0.99
C SER A 217 26.60 20.40 1.59
N ALA A 218 27.10 21.26 2.48
CA ALA A 218 26.31 22.32 3.10
C ALA A 218 25.76 23.33 2.07
N SER A 219 26.49 23.60 0.98
CA SER A 219 26.02 24.50 -0.09
C SER A 219 24.86 23.91 -0.91
N MET A 220 24.81 22.57 -0.95
CA MET A 220 23.78 21.79 -1.62
C MET A 220 22.56 21.53 -0.74
N LEU A 221 22.55 21.97 0.52
CA LEU A 221 21.39 21.78 1.41
C LEU A 221 20.16 22.51 0.85
N ARG A 222 19.06 21.77 0.66
CA ARG A 222 17.73 22.31 0.35
C ARG A 222 17.02 22.64 1.64
N ASP A 223 16.94 21.67 2.54
CA ASP A 223 16.27 21.76 3.82
C ASP A 223 16.81 20.68 4.77
N PHE A 224 16.51 20.79 6.06
CA PHE A 224 16.74 19.73 7.03
C PHE A 224 15.56 19.61 8.00
N PHE A 225 15.41 18.42 8.57
CA PHE A 225 14.36 18.09 9.52
C PHE A 225 14.97 17.40 10.73
N THR A 226 14.21 17.37 11.82
CA THR A 226 14.60 16.67 13.04
C THR A 226 13.50 15.71 13.49
N TYR A 227 13.87 14.52 13.95
CA TYR A 227 12.94 13.51 14.47
C TYR A 227 13.50 12.89 15.75
N ALA A 228 12.78 13.07 16.86
CA ALA A 228 13.22 12.63 18.18
C ALA A 228 12.87 11.15 18.40
N CYS A 229 13.85 10.27 18.19
CA CYS A 229 13.78 8.85 18.53
C CYS A 229 15.18 8.24 18.49
N ASN A 230 15.35 7.04 19.05
CA ASN A 230 16.56 6.25 18.81
C ASN A 230 16.73 5.95 17.31
N GLU A 231 17.97 5.85 16.84
CA GLU A 231 18.29 5.55 15.43
C GLU A 231 17.57 4.30 14.92
N SER A 232 17.51 3.23 15.73
CA SER A 232 16.84 1.97 15.38
C SER A 232 15.32 2.09 15.20
N ASN A 233 14.73 3.18 15.71
CA ASN A 233 13.28 3.40 15.73
C ASN A 233 12.85 4.43 14.68
N LEU A 234 13.79 4.98 13.91
CA LEU A 234 13.47 5.94 12.87
C LEU A 234 12.68 5.22 11.75
N PRO A 235 11.49 5.72 11.36
CA PRO A 235 10.68 5.06 10.35
C PRO A 235 11.15 5.31 8.91
N TYR A 236 12.25 6.05 8.75
CA TYR A 236 12.80 6.48 7.46
C TYR A 236 14.22 5.95 7.27
N SER A 237 14.57 5.71 6.01
CA SER A 237 15.92 5.33 5.58
C SER A 237 16.55 6.39 4.69
N GLN A 238 17.88 6.40 4.63
CA GLN A 238 18.61 7.26 3.70
C GLN A 238 18.20 6.96 2.25
N GLY A 239 17.92 8.02 1.52
CA GLY A 239 17.44 8.01 0.14
C GLY A 239 15.93 7.83 0.00
N ASP A 240 15.14 7.75 1.07
CA ASP A 240 13.68 7.68 0.99
C ASP A 240 13.07 8.95 0.38
N LEU A 241 11.97 8.78 -0.36
CA LEU A 241 11.17 9.88 -0.87
C LEU A 241 9.90 10.03 -0.03
N VAL A 242 9.82 11.12 0.71
CA VAL A 242 8.86 11.33 1.80
C VAL A 242 7.98 12.54 1.51
N LEU A 243 6.66 12.41 1.69
CA LEU A 243 5.74 13.53 1.67
C LEU A 243 5.88 14.30 2.98
N CYS A 244 6.50 15.48 2.93
CA CYS A 244 6.79 16.28 4.10
C CYS A 244 5.86 17.50 4.16
N MET A 245 5.34 17.81 5.36
CA MET A 245 4.52 19.00 5.61
C MET A 245 4.61 19.43 7.08
N ASN A 246 4.33 20.69 7.39
CA ASN A 246 4.15 21.05 8.80
C ASN A 246 2.79 20.60 9.33
N SER A 247 2.58 20.67 10.65
CA SER A 247 1.34 20.29 11.33
C SER A 247 0.11 21.12 10.91
N ASN A 248 0.31 22.25 10.21
CA ASN A 248 -0.75 23.05 9.60
C ASN A 248 -1.01 22.70 8.13
N GLY A 249 -0.32 21.70 7.58
CA GLY A 249 -0.42 21.26 6.18
C GLY A 249 0.21 22.21 5.17
N SER A 250 0.95 23.22 5.65
CA SER A 250 1.75 24.11 4.82
C SER A 250 3.02 23.39 4.35
N TYR A 251 3.58 23.88 3.25
CA TYR A 251 4.83 23.38 2.66
C TYR A 251 4.78 21.91 2.19
N ALA A 252 3.58 21.34 2.05
CA ALA A 252 3.38 19.98 1.54
C ALA A 252 4.07 19.80 0.18
N ASP A 253 5.11 18.97 0.18
CA ASP A 253 5.91 18.59 -0.99
C ASP A 253 6.66 17.28 -0.74
N PHE A 254 7.21 16.69 -1.80
CA PHE A 254 8.07 15.51 -1.68
C PHE A 254 9.53 15.93 -1.48
N TYR A 255 10.18 15.30 -0.50
CA TYR A 255 11.60 15.48 -0.18
C TYR A 255 12.31 14.13 -0.23
N SER A 256 13.52 14.12 -0.77
CA SER A 256 14.45 13.02 -0.54
C SER A 256 15.14 13.22 0.79
N PHE A 257 15.19 12.18 1.60
CA PHE A 257 15.98 12.15 2.84
C PHE A 257 17.38 11.64 2.51
N ASP A 258 18.19 12.52 1.92
CA ASP A 258 19.47 12.17 1.30
C ASP A 258 20.54 11.76 2.32
N ARG A 259 20.50 12.34 3.53
CA ARG A 259 21.39 11.99 4.65
C ARG A 259 20.61 12.00 5.96
N ILE A 260 20.93 11.06 6.84
CA ILE A 260 20.36 10.96 8.17
C ILE A 260 21.52 10.74 9.14
N LEU A 261 21.65 11.62 10.14
CA LEU A 261 22.65 11.56 11.20
C LEU A 261 21.93 11.52 12.56
N TYR A 262 22.50 10.83 13.53
CA TYR A 262 21.92 10.67 14.86
C TYR A 262 22.89 11.24 15.90
N GLU A 263 22.40 12.14 16.74
CA GLU A 263 23.14 12.72 17.87
C GLU A 263 22.16 12.92 19.04
N ASP A 264 22.54 12.48 20.25
CA ASP A 264 21.82 12.74 21.50
C ASP A 264 20.28 12.53 21.49
N GLY A 265 19.82 11.45 20.85
CA GLY A 265 18.39 11.10 20.80
C GLY A 265 17.60 11.81 19.69
N LEU A 266 18.29 12.56 18.82
CA LEU A 266 17.72 13.31 17.72
C LEU A 266 18.30 12.85 16.38
N ASN A 267 17.42 12.57 15.42
CA ASN A 267 17.81 12.29 14.05
C ASN A 267 17.73 13.58 13.24
N TYR A 268 18.85 13.99 12.66
CA TYR A 268 18.98 15.08 11.71
C TYR A 268 18.87 14.53 10.30
N ILE A 269 17.82 14.95 9.59
CA ILE A 269 17.43 14.42 8.29
C ILE A 269 17.63 15.52 7.25
N TYR A 270 18.60 15.36 6.36
CA TYR A 270 18.98 16.37 5.38
C TYR A 270 18.41 16.04 4.00
N SER A 271 17.91 17.06 3.32
CA SER A 271 17.48 16.99 1.93
C SER A 271 18.33 17.94 1.09
N TYR A 272 18.87 17.44 -0.03
CA TYR A 272 19.73 18.21 -0.90
C TYR A 272 18.97 18.80 -2.09
N LYS A 273 19.51 19.89 -2.64
CA LYS A 273 19.05 20.52 -3.87
C LYS A 273 19.30 19.57 -5.02
N GLN A 274 18.29 19.37 -5.85
CA GLN A 274 18.37 18.52 -7.04
C GLN A 274 18.04 19.34 -8.29
N LYS A 275 18.67 18.99 -9.42
CA LYS A 275 18.32 19.58 -10.73
C LYS A 275 16.87 19.28 -11.10
N ARG A 276 16.37 18.10 -10.72
CA ARG A 276 14.99 17.66 -10.90
C ARG A 276 14.57 16.87 -9.68
N TYR A 277 13.55 17.35 -8.99
CA TYR A 277 12.97 16.65 -7.85
C TYR A 277 12.13 15.46 -8.32
N THR A 278 12.49 14.28 -7.83
CA THR A 278 11.67 13.09 -7.98
C THR A 278 10.40 13.23 -7.16
N ARG A 279 9.27 12.82 -7.72
CA ARG A 279 7.97 12.79 -7.03
C ARG A 279 7.14 11.64 -7.59
N PRO A 280 6.40 10.89 -6.76
CA PRO A 280 5.53 9.82 -7.24
C PRO A 280 4.45 10.38 -8.18
N PHE A 281 3.92 11.56 -7.85
CA PHE A 281 3.04 12.38 -8.67
C PHE A 281 3.11 13.85 -8.27
N ARG A 282 2.52 14.74 -9.07
CA ARG A 282 2.43 16.18 -8.74
C ARG A 282 1.29 16.45 -7.76
N LEU A 283 1.59 17.16 -6.66
CA LEU A 283 0.58 17.69 -5.74
C LEU A 283 -0.09 18.92 -6.36
N SER A 284 -1.38 18.80 -6.74
CA SER A 284 -2.19 19.95 -7.15
C SER A 284 -2.57 20.82 -5.95
N ASN A 285 -3.11 22.02 -6.20
CA ASN A 285 -3.57 22.91 -5.13
C ASN A 285 -4.73 22.29 -4.34
N GLU A 286 -5.59 21.53 -5.01
CA GLU A 286 -6.72 20.81 -4.42
C GLU A 286 -6.22 19.69 -3.53
N ILE A 287 -5.22 18.92 -3.96
CA ILE A 287 -4.57 17.90 -3.12
C ILE A 287 -3.95 18.55 -1.88
N LYS A 288 -3.21 19.65 -2.05
CA LYS A 288 -2.60 20.37 -0.92
C LYS A 288 -3.65 20.90 0.07
N ARG A 289 -4.80 21.36 -0.43
CA ARG A 289 -5.93 21.78 0.41
C ARG A 289 -6.52 20.60 1.18
N GLU A 290 -6.72 19.45 0.54
CA GLU A 290 -7.21 18.25 1.23
C GLU A 290 -6.21 17.72 2.25
N ILE A 291 -4.90 17.79 1.99
CA ILE A 291 -3.85 17.49 2.96
C ILE A 291 -4.02 18.40 4.19
N LYS A 292 -4.17 19.71 3.99
CA LYS A 292 -4.39 20.68 5.06
C LYS A 292 -5.63 20.38 5.90
N ASN A 293 -6.68 19.80 5.32
CA ASN A 293 -7.88 19.41 6.06
C ASN A 293 -7.68 18.17 6.95
N ARG A 294 -6.67 17.33 6.65
CA ARG A 294 -6.46 16.03 7.31
C ARG A 294 -5.23 15.97 8.22
N VAL A 295 -4.22 16.81 7.95
CA VAL A 295 -2.91 16.80 8.62
C VAL A 295 -2.98 16.89 10.14
N ASN A 296 -3.94 17.62 10.71
CA ASN A 296 -4.10 17.71 12.16
C ASN A 296 -4.46 16.36 12.79
N ASP A 297 -5.27 15.54 12.10
CA ASP A 297 -5.57 14.17 12.55
C ASP A 297 -4.35 13.27 12.41
N TRP A 298 -3.67 13.35 11.26
CA TRP A 298 -2.45 12.58 10.99
C TRP A 298 -1.35 12.87 12.01
N PHE A 299 -1.16 14.14 12.36
CA PHE A 299 -0.18 14.56 13.36
C PHE A 299 -0.49 14.00 14.74
N LYS A 300 -1.76 14.10 15.19
CA LYS A 300 -2.20 13.56 16.50
C LYS A 300 -2.07 12.04 16.61
N ARG A 301 -2.16 11.35 15.47
CA ARG A 301 -2.02 9.89 15.37
C ARG A 301 -0.59 9.45 15.06
N GLU A 302 0.36 10.39 15.01
CA GLU A 302 1.77 10.13 14.72
C GLU A 302 1.96 9.33 13.41
N VAL A 303 1.19 9.69 12.36
CA VAL A 303 1.22 8.99 11.07
C VAL A 303 2.56 9.21 10.38
N THR A 304 3.26 8.11 10.09
CA THR A 304 4.54 8.09 9.36
C THR A 304 4.40 7.57 7.93
N GLU A 305 3.23 7.08 7.54
CA GLU A 305 2.94 6.52 6.23
C GLU A 305 1.46 6.66 5.86
N LEU A 306 1.16 6.88 4.59
CA LEU A 306 -0.20 6.83 4.05
C LEU A 306 -0.34 5.59 3.18
N GLY A 307 -1.32 4.75 3.51
CA GLY A 307 -1.73 3.63 2.69
C GLY A 307 -2.47 4.10 1.42
N ARG A 308 -2.64 3.16 0.49
CA ARG A 308 -3.30 3.40 -0.79
C ARG A 308 -4.72 3.92 -0.64
N THR A 309 -5.46 3.43 0.35
CA THR A 309 -6.84 3.84 0.62
C THR A 309 -6.89 5.31 1.03
N GLU A 310 -6.03 5.75 1.95
CA GLU A 310 -5.95 7.15 2.35
C GLU A 310 -5.55 8.06 1.19
N ILE A 311 -4.58 7.63 0.37
CA ILE A 311 -4.14 8.35 -0.83
C ILE A 311 -5.29 8.44 -1.85
N GLN A 312 -6.02 7.35 -2.07
CA GLN A 312 -7.17 7.31 -2.96
C GLN A 312 -8.28 8.25 -2.49
N ASP A 313 -8.58 8.27 -1.20
CA ASP A 313 -9.60 9.16 -0.64
C ASP A 313 -9.18 10.63 -0.70
N LEU A 314 -7.90 10.92 -0.51
CA LEU A 314 -7.32 12.25 -0.69
C LEU A 314 -7.53 12.73 -2.13
N ILE A 315 -7.13 11.93 -3.12
CA ILE A 315 -7.22 12.27 -4.54
C ILE A 315 -8.68 12.39 -5.00
N LYS A 316 -9.56 11.46 -4.60
CA LYS A 316 -11.00 11.54 -4.90
C LYS A 316 -11.63 12.81 -4.33
N SER A 317 -11.26 13.21 -3.11
CA SER A 317 -11.78 14.42 -2.47
C SER A 317 -11.33 15.68 -3.22
N ALA A 318 -10.05 15.73 -3.60
CA ALA A 318 -9.49 16.82 -4.39
C ALA A 318 -10.18 16.96 -5.76
N ASN A 319 -10.38 15.86 -6.48
CA ASN A 319 -11.04 15.84 -7.78
C ASN A 319 -12.51 16.29 -7.70
N LYS A 320 -13.25 15.89 -6.65
CA LYS A 320 -14.63 16.36 -6.42
C LYS A 320 -14.68 17.87 -6.19
N ALA A 321 -13.70 18.43 -5.47
CA ALA A 321 -13.66 19.86 -5.21
C ALA A 321 -13.36 20.66 -6.48
N LEU A 322 -12.48 20.16 -7.36
CA LEU A 322 -12.21 20.76 -8.67
C LEU A 322 -13.48 20.87 -9.53
N GLN A 323 -14.29 19.80 -9.58
CA GLN A 323 -15.53 19.77 -10.36
C GLN A 323 -16.59 20.76 -9.87
N ARG A 324 -16.58 21.12 -8.58
CA ARG A 324 -17.51 22.11 -8.01
C ARG A 324 -17.13 23.55 -8.35
N THR A 325 -15.84 23.83 -8.53
CA THR A 325 -15.34 25.17 -8.88
C THR A 325 -15.38 25.46 -10.38
N SER A 326 -15.59 24.43 -11.22
CA SER A 326 -15.67 24.55 -12.68
C SER A 326 -17.11 24.61 -13.22
N ARG A 327 -18.11 24.63 -12.34
CA ARG A 327 -19.52 24.93 -12.63
C ARG A 327 -19.84 26.30 -12.07
#